data_AF-A0A920LGT8-F1
#
_entry.id   AF-A0A920LGT8-F1
#
_cell.length_a   1.000
_cell.length_b   1.000
_cell.length_c   1.000
_cell.angle_alpha   90.00
_cell.angle_beta   90.00
_cell.angle_gamma   90.00
#
_symmetry.space_group_name_H-M   'P 1'
#
loop_
_entity.id
_entity.type
_entity.pdbx_description
1 polymer ?
#
loop_
_entity_poly.entity_id
_entity_poly.type
_entity_poly.pdbx_seq_one_letter_code
_entity_poly.pdbx_strand_id
1 'polypeptide(L)'
;MGTPLHVFDRDKLKLPLSVNFADEDETVSIIGGEKKILDSSIATIRDRNATVAIAGIIGCDNSSVTSETKNFLVESAAFLPNVIMNKARKLSLNTDASVRFERGVDSTMQANALVRFLELLNAVTSVKFKNFYKFKSKNNPSSRKIKFNYEDLNAFAGKKIPPRFVDKLLKNLGFTLSKNKQGFYATVPSHRFDISIKEDIYEEVLRVYGFDKLPANLPLAGPSNLKTSTSYVQRVSNFLIANGYQELMHLPFVQKTYVNEAKSISLTNPINNEESYLRDSLFFSMINSLAKNYKKGLRQAKFFEVGKLFSIQSKKYKEEECISGIIFKCKKTKFWMTEPNFDFFYMKQEIFGMLNFLGFDDEDFSYERENKVNMFFGKNSLSVRLRNQKDPFLYIGVIDHLYTKEISETDVIGFEFNLMKFKSIQKKKKISLPSVFPFAERDLNLLVPKDLPFKDISHAIKSLNTPFLKRFEVIDLFEDENLGSKNKSITIRFVLQSKQKSLTDEEINQTTALILTLLKQKFSIALKE
;
A
#
# COMPACT_ATOMS: atom_id res chain seq x y z
N MET A 1 27.12 11.07 34.95
CA MET A 1 26.05 10.83 35.95
C MET A 1 24.69 10.67 35.30
N GLY A 2 24.32 11.47 34.28
CA GLY A 2 23.14 11.21 33.45
C GLY A 2 21.78 11.32 34.14
N THR A 3 21.76 11.73 35.42
CA THR A 3 20.56 11.91 36.24
C THR A 3 20.10 13.37 36.16
N PRO A 4 18.91 13.65 35.60
CA PRO A 4 18.33 14.99 35.67
C PRO A 4 18.03 15.38 37.12
N LEU A 5 18.29 16.65 37.45
CA LEU A 5 17.96 17.28 38.72
C LEU A 5 17.07 18.49 38.45
N HIS A 6 16.27 18.88 39.43
CA HIS A 6 15.48 20.11 39.36
C HIS A 6 15.68 20.97 40.61
N VAL A 7 15.62 22.28 40.47
CA VAL A 7 15.80 23.23 41.57
C VAL A 7 14.56 24.11 41.65
N PHE A 8 13.91 24.07 42.81
CA PHE A 8 12.76 24.91 43.12
C PHE A 8 13.17 26.08 44.03
N ASP A 9 12.50 27.21 43.90
CA ASP A 9 12.55 28.26 44.91
C ASP A 9 11.83 27.78 46.18
N ARG A 10 12.57 27.64 47.27
CA ARG A 10 12.04 27.09 48.52
C ARG A 10 11.00 28.02 49.15
N ASP A 11 11.10 29.32 48.96
CA ASP A 11 10.23 30.30 49.60
C ASP A 11 8.85 30.36 48.91
N LYS A 12 8.77 29.92 47.64
CA LYS A 12 7.52 29.76 46.89
C LYS A 12 6.75 28.48 47.22
N LEU A 13 7.40 27.46 47.78
CA LEU A 13 6.80 26.14 48.04
C LEU A 13 6.06 26.03 49.39
N LYS A 14 4.89 25.37 49.38
CA LYS A 14 4.12 24.96 50.57
C LYS A 14 4.26 23.45 50.84
N LEU A 15 5.27 23.07 51.62
CA LEU A 15 5.56 21.67 51.97
C LEU A 15 4.42 20.97 52.75
N PRO A 16 4.32 19.62 52.69
CA PRO A 16 5.19 18.69 51.98
C PRO A 16 4.89 18.64 50.47
N LEU A 17 5.90 18.20 49.69
CA LEU A 17 5.70 17.84 48.30
C LEU A 17 5.08 16.43 48.22
N SER A 18 4.23 16.23 47.21
CA SER A 18 3.62 14.95 46.85
C SER A 18 3.82 14.68 45.36
N VAL A 19 3.92 13.40 45.00
CA VAL A 19 4.06 12.96 43.61
C VAL A 19 2.84 12.11 43.29
N ASN A 20 1.97 12.63 42.43
CA ASN A 20 0.69 12.03 42.06
C ASN A 20 0.48 12.13 40.54
N PHE A 21 -0.57 11.50 40.03
CA PHE A 21 -1.04 11.79 38.68
C PHE A 21 -1.84 13.10 38.67
N ALA A 22 -1.84 13.77 37.53
CA ALA A 22 -2.63 14.98 37.32
C ALA A 22 -4.13 14.69 37.43
N ASP A 23 -4.90 15.75 37.69
CA ASP A 23 -6.35 15.68 37.53
C ASP A 23 -6.68 15.82 36.04
N GLU A 24 -7.82 15.29 35.60
CA GLU A 24 -8.24 15.43 34.20
C GLU A 24 -8.48 16.92 33.87
N ASP A 25 -7.98 17.37 32.73
CA ASP A 25 -8.02 18.75 32.25
C ASP A 25 -7.34 19.79 33.19
N GLU A 26 -6.41 19.36 34.05
CA GLU A 26 -5.66 20.27 34.92
C GLU A 26 -4.77 21.21 34.09
N THR A 27 -4.93 22.53 34.27
CA THR A 27 -4.12 23.52 33.56
C THR A 27 -2.93 23.98 34.42
N VAL A 28 -1.71 23.88 33.88
CA VAL A 28 -0.49 24.33 34.53
C VAL A 28 0.30 25.30 33.64
N SER A 29 0.94 26.30 34.26
CA SER A 29 1.89 27.19 33.56
C SER A 29 3.31 26.65 33.73
N ILE A 30 3.94 26.22 32.64
CA ILE A 30 5.32 25.72 32.64
C ILE A 30 6.32 26.89 32.64
N ILE A 31 7.58 26.61 32.99
CA ILE A 31 8.67 27.60 32.87
C ILE A 31 8.68 28.18 31.45
N GLY A 32 8.65 29.50 31.34
CA GLY A 32 8.47 30.22 30.07
C GLY A 32 7.04 30.72 29.82
N GLY A 33 6.09 30.43 30.72
CA GLY A 33 4.76 31.02 30.75
C GLY A 33 3.72 30.33 29.85
N GLU A 34 4.12 29.33 29.07
CA GLU A 34 3.18 28.55 28.26
C GLU A 34 2.24 27.74 29.17
N LYS A 35 0.94 27.69 28.84
CA LYS A 35 -0.04 26.87 29.56
C LYS A 35 -0.17 25.50 28.90
N LYS A 36 -0.16 24.45 29.71
CA LYS A 36 -0.39 23.06 29.28
C LYS A 36 -1.59 22.49 30.03
N ILE A 37 -2.41 21.73 29.30
CA ILE A 37 -3.53 20.97 29.86
C ILE A 37 -3.04 19.55 30.06
N LEU A 38 -3.17 19.05 31.29
CA LEU A 38 -2.74 17.72 31.69
C LEU A 38 -3.94 16.79 31.76
N ASP A 39 -3.68 15.51 31.50
CA ASP A 39 -4.64 14.42 31.69
C ASP A 39 -4.20 13.50 32.83
N SER A 40 -5.11 12.66 33.31
CA SER A 40 -4.91 11.74 34.43
C SER A 40 -3.79 10.71 34.27
N SER A 41 -3.16 10.61 33.09
CA SER A 41 -2.02 9.74 32.85
C SER A 41 -0.65 10.41 33.02
N ILE A 42 -0.61 11.72 33.29
CA ILE A 42 0.63 12.50 33.45
C ILE A 42 1.01 12.61 34.93
N ALA A 43 2.24 12.25 35.27
CA ALA A 43 2.75 12.39 36.64
C ALA A 43 3.16 13.84 36.92
N THR A 44 2.79 14.35 38.10
CA THR A 44 3.07 15.71 38.57
C THR A 44 3.71 15.70 39.95
N ILE A 45 4.44 16.78 40.24
CA ILE A 45 4.96 17.09 41.56
C ILE A 45 4.15 18.26 42.07
N ARG A 46 3.53 18.09 43.24
CA ARG A 46 2.60 19.06 43.83
C ARG A 46 3.05 19.44 45.22
N ASP A 47 2.90 20.72 45.56
CA ASP A 47 2.93 21.15 46.95
C ASP A 47 1.51 21.12 47.55
N ARG A 48 1.29 21.66 48.74
CA ARG A 48 -0.05 21.70 49.36
C ARG A 48 -1.07 22.54 48.60
N ASN A 49 -0.64 23.40 47.69
CA ASN A 49 -1.47 24.37 47.01
C ASN A 49 -1.68 24.02 45.53
N ALA A 50 -0.61 23.72 44.79
CA ALA A 50 -0.68 23.55 43.35
C ALA A 50 0.39 22.59 42.79
N THR A 51 0.24 22.22 41.52
CA THR A 51 1.28 21.57 40.74
C THR A 51 2.46 22.51 40.52
N VAL A 52 3.65 22.05 40.89
CA VAL A 52 4.92 22.79 40.83
C VAL A 52 5.87 22.24 39.76
N ALA A 53 5.66 21.01 39.28
CA ALA A 53 6.35 20.50 38.11
C ALA A 53 5.56 19.36 37.44
N ILE A 54 5.77 19.19 36.13
CA ILE A 54 5.44 17.96 35.42
C ILE A 54 6.61 17.00 35.62
N ALA A 55 6.35 15.90 36.35
CA ALA A 55 7.38 15.03 36.90
C ALA A 55 8.31 14.49 35.80
N GLY A 56 9.61 14.71 35.93
CA GLY A 56 10.61 14.24 34.97
C GLY A 56 10.58 14.90 33.60
N ILE A 57 9.79 15.97 33.40
CA ILE A 57 9.66 16.67 32.11
C ILE A 57 10.07 18.13 32.25
N ILE A 58 9.33 18.94 33.01
CA ILE A 58 9.57 20.38 33.13
C ILE A 58 8.99 20.94 34.44
N GLY A 59 9.64 21.96 34.99
CA GLY A 59 9.11 22.70 36.15
C GLY A 59 7.99 23.67 35.76
N CYS A 60 7.17 24.04 36.74
CA CYS A 60 6.15 25.09 36.59
C CYS A 60 6.70 26.45 37.01
N ASP A 61 6.13 27.51 36.44
CA ASP A 61 6.59 28.88 36.65
C ASP A 61 6.42 29.37 38.10
N ASN A 62 5.35 28.91 38.76
CA ASN A 62 5.02 29.24 40.16
C ASN A 62 6.07 28.79 41.20
N SER A 63 7.01 27.92 40.83
CA SER A 63 8.04 27.38 41.72
C SER A 63 9.47 27.58 41.19
N SER A 64 9.60 28.30 40.07
CA SER A 64 10.87 28.58 39.40
C SER A 64 11.78 29.48 40.25
N VAL A 65 13.09 29.26 40.13
CA VAL A 65 14.11 30.15 40.71
C VAL A 65 14.21 31.46 39.91
N THR A 66 14.46 32.56 40.61
CA THR A 66 14.66 33.90 40.04
C THR A 66 15.95 34.51 40.57
N SER A 67 16.30 35.72 40.11
CA SER A 67 17.41 36.49 40.67
C SER A 67 17.25 36.84 42.15
N GLU A 68 16.02 36.77 42.68
CA GLU A 68 15.69 37.08 44.08
C GLU A 68 15.73 35.85 45.00
N THR A 69 15.84 34.64 44.43
CA THR A 69 15.81 33.39 45.20
C THR A 69 17.00 33.30 46.15
N LYS A 70 16.71 33.18 47.45
CA LYS A 70 17.73 33.01 48.52
C LYS A 70 17.79 31.59 49.06
N ASN A 71 16.64 30.91 49.09
CA ASN A 71 16.52 29.54 49.56
C ASN A 71 16.02 28.66 48.42
N PHE A 72 16.60 27.48 48.24
CA PHE A 72 16.19 26.55 47.18
C PHE A 72 16.04 25.13 47.71
N LEU A 73 15.26 24.33 46.98
CA LEU A 73 15.07 22.90 47.21
C LEU A 73 15.50 22.15 45.96
N VAL A 74 16.42 21.18 46.11
CA VAL A 74 16.92 20.37 45.00
C VAL A 74 16.18 19.03 44.98
N GLU A 75 15.58 18.72 43.85
CA GLU A 75 14.98 17.42 43.56
C GLU A 75 15.98 16.53 42.81
N SER A 76 16.13 15.31 43.31
CA SER A 76 16.84 14.23 42.63
C SER A 76 15.97 12.97 42.65
N ALA A 77 15.24 12.72 41.57
CA ALA A 77 14.26 11.64 41.49
C ALA A 77 14.62 10.55 40.47
N ALA A 78 13.94 9.42 40.56
CA ALA A 78 13.94 8.34 39.58
C ALA A 78 12.49 8.07 39.16
N PHE A 79 12.14 8.41 37.93
CA PHE A 79 10.83 8.09 37.37
C PHE A 79 10.92 6.82 36.53
N LEU A 80 9.89 5.98 36.60
CA LEU A 80 9.83 4.78 35.76
C LEU A 80 9.61 5.20 34.28
N PRO A 81 10.33 4.61 33.31
CA PRO A 81 10.23 4.99 31.90
C PRO A 81 8.80 4.98 31.34
N ASN A 82 8.02 3.95 31.69
CA ASN A 82 6.64 3.79 31.24
C ASN A 82 5.69 4.90 31.71
N VAL A 83 6.01 5.59 32.82
CA VAL A 83 5.22 6.72 33.32
C VAL A 83 5.49 7.98 32.48
N ILE A 84 6.72 8.13 31.95
CA ILE A 84 7.17 9.34 31.23
C ILE A 84 7.00 9.20 29.71
N MET A 85 7.04 7.97 29.18
CA MET A 85 7.02 7.67 27.76
C MET A 85 5.85 8.35 27.02
N ASN A 86 6.15 9.01 25.90
CA ASN A 86 5.23 9.80 25.07
C ASN A 86 4.51 10.98 25.76
N LYS A 87 4.68 11.22 27.07
CA LYS A 87 3.98 12.32 27.78
C LYS A 87 4.47 13.69 27.34
N ALA A 88 5.78 13.86 27.20
CA ALA A 88 6.35 15.11 26.69
C ALA A 88 5.86 15.40 25.25
N ARG A 89 5.85 14.39 24.37
CA ARG A 89 5.33 14.53 23.00
C ARG A 89 3.85 14.89 22.97
N LYS A 90 3.02 14.30 23.84
CA LYS A 90 1.59 14.64 23.98
C LYS A 90 1.41 16.13 24.32
N LEU A 91 2.31 16.69 25.12
CA LEU A 91 2.33 18.10 25.49
C LEU A 91 3.11 19.00 24.50
N SER A 92 3.59 18.45 23.38
CA SER A 92 4.49 19.13 22.43
C SER A 92 5.75 19.70 23.08
N LEU A 93 6.32 18.96 24.03
CA LEU A 93 7.56 19.28 24.75
C LEU A 93 8.69 18.33 24.35
N ASN A 94 9.92 18.84 24.39
CA ASN A 94 11.13 18.06 24.19
C ASN A 94 12.23 18.57 25.13
N THR A 95 12.36 17.98 26.32
CA THR A 95 13.35 18.39 27.33
C THR A 95 14.42 17.33 27.53
N ASP A 96 15.59 17.78 27.97
CA ASP A 96 16.70 16.90 28.35
C ASP A 96 16.30 15.88 29.43
N ALA A 97 15.43 16.29 30.36
CA ALA A 97 14.90 15.44 31.42
C ALA A 97 13.96 14.38 30.84
N SER A 98 13.00 14.78 29.99
CA SER A 98 12.02 13.86 29.43
C SER A 98 12.68 12.77 28.60
N VAL A 99 13.64 13.14 27.74
CA VAL A 99 14.39 12.19 26.90
C VAL A 99 15.16 11.16 27.74
N ARG A 100 15.77 11.58 28.85
CA ARG A 100 16.52 10.69 29.74
C ARG A 100 15.60 9.77 30.53
N PHE A 101 14.56 10.32 31.17
CA PHE A 101 13.65 9.51 31.96
C PHE A 101 12.80 8.56 31.11
N GLU A 102 12.39 8.95 29.90
CA GLU A 102 11.71 8.05 28.94
C GLU A 102 12.58 6.87 28.52
N ARG A 103 13.90 7.05 28.41
CA ARG A 103 14.86 5.97 28.09
C ARG A 103 15.31 5.16 29.31
N GLY A 104 15.11 5.71 30.51
CA GLY A 104 15.54 5.13 31.77
C GLY A 104 16.79 5.81 32.34
N VAL A 105 16.68 6.19 33.61
CA VAL A 105 17.76 6.74 34.42
C VAL A 105 18.03 5.79 35.58
N ASP A 106 19.30 5.49 35.83
CA ASP A 106 19.70 4.58 36.91
C ASP A 106 19.13 5.05 38.26
N SER A 107 18.30 4.21 38.88
CA SER A 107 17.64 4.48 40.17
C SER A 107 18.57 4.40 41.39
N THR A 108 19.86 4.09 41.19
CA THR A 108 20.88 4.09 42.24
C THR A 108 21.74 5.36 42.24
N MET A 109 21.65 6.19 41.19
CA MET A 109 22.53 7.35 40.99
C MET A 109 22.05 8.64 41.65
N GLN A 110 20.80 8.71 42.12
CA GLN A 110 20.17 9.95 42.63
C GLN A 110 20.96 10.55 43.80
N ALA A 111 21.37 9.72 44.77
CA ALA A 111 22.14 10.19 45.92
C ALA A 111 23.49 10.78 45.48
N ASN A 112 24.21 10.07 44.61
CA ASN A 112 25.51 10.53 44.10
C ASN A 112 25.36 11.80 43.27
N ALA A 113 24.32 11.89 42.43
CA ALA A 113 24.05 13.07 41.60
C ALA A 113 23.79 14.30 42.45
N LEU A 114 23.01 14.15 43.53
CA LEU A 114 22.76 15.21 44.50
C LEU A 114 24.04 15.64 45.22
N VAL A 115 24.86 14.69 45.70
CA VAL A 115 26.15 15.02 46.34
C VAL A 115 27.04 15.80 45.39
N ARG A 116 27.17 15.35 44.14
CA ARG A 116 27.96 16.04 43.14
C ARG A 116 27.46 17.45 42.84
N PHE A 117 26.13 17.63 42.78
CA PHE A 117 25.53 18.95 42.62
C PHE A 117 25.89 19.88 43.79
N LEU A 118 25.80 19.39 45.02
CA LEU A 118 26.14 20.16 46.22
C LEU A 118 27.64 20.50 46.29
N GLU A 119 28.53 19.59 45.89
CA GLU A 119 29.97 19.87 45.77
C GLU A 119 30.26 21.03 44.80
N LEU A 120 29.64 20.97 43.61
CA LEU A 120 29.80 22.02 42.60
C LEU A 120 29.24 23.35 43.08
N LEU A 121 28.12 23.31 43.79
CA LEU A 121 27.50 24.52 44.32
C LEU A 121 28.35 25.16 45.43
N ASN A 122 28.91 24.35 46.33
CA ASN A 122 29.82 24.82 47.39
C ASN A 122 31.11 25.45 46.84
N ALA A 123 31.54 25.07 45.64
CA ALA A 123 32.69 25.68 44.98
C ALA A 123 32.38 27.10 44.44
N VAL A 124 31.11 27.43 44.24
CA VAL A 124 30.67 28.73 43.68
C VAL A 124 30.10 29.64 44.75
N THR A 125 29.45 29.08 45.77
CA THR A 125 28.81 29.86 46.84
C THR A 125 28.73 29.08 48.15
N SER A 126 28.66 29.80 49.26
CA SER A 126 28.49 29.21 50.59
C SER A 126 27.04 28.82 50.82
N VAL A 127 26.75 27.52 50.89
CA VAL A 127 25.39 27.00 51.14
C VAL A 127 25.29 26.43 52.55
N LYS A 128 24.21 26.76 53.28
CA LYS A 128 23.87 26.13 54.56
C LYS A 128 22.84 25.04 54.36
N PHE A 129 23.20 23.79 54.70
CA PHE A 129 22.28 22.67 54.65
C PHE A 129 21.28 22.73 55.81
N LYS A 130 19.98 22.63 55.50
CA LYS A 130 18.91 22.64 56.52
C LYS A 130 18.26 21.28 56.71
N ASN A 131 17.62 20.76 55.65
CA ASN A 131 16.81 19.54 55.72
C ASN A 131 17.18 18.56 54.61
N PHE A 132 17.18 17.26 54.94
CA PHE A 132 17.28 16.14 53.99
C PHE A 132 15.98 15.34 53.99
N TYR A 133 15.41 15.10 52.82
CA TYR A 133 14.24 14.23 52.67
C TYR A 133 14.60 13.06 51.76
N LYS A 134 14.32 11.83 52.22
CA LYS A 134 14.52 10.61 51.43
C LYS A 134 13.25 9.78 51.45
N PHE A 135 12.70 9.54 50.27
CA PHE A 135 11.60 8.62 50.07
C PHE A 135 12.06 7.46 49.20
N LYS A 136 11.66 6.24 49.55
CA LYS A 136 11.92 5.03 48.76
C LYS A 136 10.61 4.27 48.62
N SER A 137 10.17 4.06 47.38
CA SER A 137 9.00 3.24 47.09
C SER A 137 9.24 1.77 47.47
N LYS A 138 8.18 1.04 47.83
CA LYS A 138 8.24 -0.42 48.04
C LYS A 138 8.51 -1.16 46.73
N ASN A 139 8.11 -0.60 45.59
CA ASN A 139 8.21 -1.22 44.27
C ASN A 139 9.49 -0.78 43.53
N ASN A 140 10.65 -1.02 44.14
CA ASN A 140 11.90 -0.81 43.41
C ASN A 140 12.15 -1.96 42.43
N PRO A 141 12.63 -1.68 41.20
CA PRO A 141 12.97 -2.71 40.25
C PRO A 141 14.00 -3.66 40.86
N SER A 142 13.67 -4.95 40.90
CA SER A 142 14.55 -6.00 41.41
C SER A 142 15.72 -6.21 40.44
N SER A 143 16.86 -6.65 40.98
CA SER A 143 18.02 -7.00 40.15
C SER A 143 17.65 -8.12 39.18
N ARG A 144 17.64 -7.82 37.87
CA ARG A 144 17.34 -8.79 36.82
C ARG A 144 18.48 -9.80 36.70
N LYS A 145 18.15 -11.09 36.81
CA LYS A 145 19.10 -12.20 36.64
C LYS A 145 18.70 -13.01 35.42
N ILE A 146 19.59 -13.08 34.43
CA ILE A 146 19.36 -13.76 33.16
C ILE A 146 20.24 -14.99 33.10
N LYS A 147 19.64 -16.15 32.78
CA LYS A 147 20.38 -17.39 32.56
C LYS A 147 21.08 -17.32 31.20
N PHE A 148 22.38 -17.63 31.18
CA PHE A 148 23.20 -17.60 29.98
C PHE A 148 23.93 -18.94 29.78
N ASN A 149 23.96 -19.42 28.54
CA ASN A 149 24.73 -20.60 28.11
C ASN A 149 25.63 -20.21 26.91
N TYR A 150 26.90 -20.63 26.97
CA TYR A 150 27.86 -20.41 25.89
C TYR A 150 27.50 -21.14 24.60
N GLU A 151 26.89 -22.32 24.69
CA GLU A 151 26.50 -23.11 23.52
C GLU A 151 25.38 -22.42 22.74
N ASP A 152 24.38 -21.91 23.45
CA ASP A 152 23.30 -21.11 22.85
C ASP A 152 23.86 -19.88 22.12
N LEU A 153 24.80 -19.15 22.75
CA LEU A 153 25.47 -18.00 22.11
C LEU A 153 26.19 -18.45 20.82
N ASN A 154 26.96 -19.54 20.87
CA ASN A 154 27.73 -20.01 19.72
C ASN A 154 26.82 -20.46 18.57
N ALA A 155 25.70 -21.12 18.90
CA ALA A 155 24.69 -21.51 17.93
C ALA A 155 24.01 -20.28 17.31
N PHE A 156 23.67 -19.28 18.12
CA PHE A 156 23.09 -18.01 17.66
C PHE A 156 24.07 -17.22 16.77
N ALA A 157 25.34 -17.14 17.16
CA ALA A 157 26.37 -16.40 16.45
C ALA A 157 26.90 -17.13 15.20
N GLY A 158 26.63 -18.43 15.06
CA GLY A 158 27.25 -19.29 14.04
C GLY A 158 28.77 -19.41 14.18
N LYS A 159 29.33 -19.04 15.34
CA LYS A 159 30.77 -19.02 15.60
C LYS A 159 31.06 -19.30 17.07
N LYS A 160 32.12 -20.07 17.33
CA LYS A 160 32.58 -20.32 18.69
C LYS A 160 33.34 -19.10 19.24
N ILE A 161 32.76 -18.45 20.25
CA ILE A 161 33.37 -17.32 20.95
C ILE A 161 34.03 -17.81 22.25
N PRO A 162 35.30 -17.46 22.53
CA PRO A 162 35.99 -17.92 23.74
C PRO A 162 35.27 -17.51 25.04
N PRO A 163 34.95 -18.43 25.96
CA PRO A 163 34.25 -18.11 27.22
C PRO A 163 34.96 -17.03 28.07
N ARG A 164 36.30 -17.07 28.13
CA ARG A 164 37.11 -16.06 28.84
C ARG A 164 36.91 -14.64 28.30
N PHE A 165 36.70 -14.50 26.99
CA PHE A 165 36.43 -13.20 26.37
C PHE A 165 35.05 -12.69 26.81
N VAL A 166 34.02 -13.54 26.73
CA VAL A 166 32.65 -13.22 27.13
C VAL A 166 32.60 -12.81 28.61
N ASP A 167 33.18 -13.61 29.51
CA ASP A 167 33.21 -13.31 30.94
C ASP A 167 33.86 -11.95 31.25
N LYS A 168 35.01 -11.66 30.61
CA LYS A 168 35.74 -10.40 30.82
C LYS A 168 34.94 -9.21 30.30
N LEU A 169 34.35 -9.35 29.11
CA LEU A 169 33.52 -8.34 28.48
C LEU A 169 32.32 -8.00 29.34
N LEU A 170 31.56 -9.00 29.79
CA LEU A 170 30.35 -8.75 30.58
C LEU A 170 30.69 -8.13 31.93
N LYS A 171 31.78 -8.54 32.59
CA LYS A 171 32.26 -7.88 33.81
C LYS A 171 32.65 -6.42 33.56
N ASN A 172 33.34 -6.12 32.46
CA ASN A 172 33.70 -4.75 32.09
C ASN A 172 32.47 -3.87 31.80
N LEU A 173 31.39 -4.47 31.28
CA LEU A 173 30.09 -3.80 31.09
C LEU A 173 29.27 -3.67 32.39
N GLY A 174 29.79 -4.16 33.52
CA GLY A 174 29.18 -4.01 34.85
C GLY A 174 28.26 -5.15 35.28
N PHE A 175 28.24 -6.27 34.56
CA PHE A 175 27.47 -7.44 34.99
C PHE A 175 28.15 -8.21 36.12
N THR A 176 27.35 -8.69 37.06
CA THR A 176 27.79 -9.65 38.08
C THR A 176 27.43 -11.06 37.64
N LEU A 177 28.44 -11.92 37.45
CA LEU A 177 28.27 -13.29 36.95
C LEU A 177 28.33 -14.29 38.10
N SER A 178 27.27 -15.09 38.29
CA SER A 178 27.29 -16.24 39.22
C SER A 178 27.27 -17.56 38.47
N LYS A 179 28.28 -18.41 38.69
CA LYS A 179 28.48 -19.67 37.97
C LYS A 179 27.28 -20.63 38.13
N ASN A 180 26.99 -21.37 37.06
CA ASN A 180 26.02 -22.46 37.01
C ASN A 180 26.64 -23.65 36.23
N LYS A 181 26.11 -24.88 36.39
CA LYS A 181 26.66 -26.11 35.77
C LYS A 181 26.85 -26.03 34.24
N GLN A 182 26.07 -25.21 33.53
CA GLN A 182 26.08 -25.07 32.07
C GLN A 182 26.43 -23.65 31.59
N GLY A 183 26.89 -22.75 32.48
CA GLY A 183 27.11 -21.34 32.14
C GLY A 183 27.11 -20.42 33.36
N PHE A 184 26.31 -19.36 33.35
CA PHE A 184 26.17 -18.43 34.48
C PHE A 184 24.80 -17.77 34.53
N TYR A 185 24.48 -17.15 35.66
CA TYR A 185 23.45 -16.12 35.76
C TYR A 185 24.12 -14.75 35.71
N ALA A 186 23.71 -13.92 34.75
CA ALA A 186 24.16 -12.56 34.60
C ALA A 186 23.19 -11.64 35.36
N THR A 187 23.68 -10.95 36.38
CA THR A 187 22.93 -9.90 37.05
C THR A 187 23.15 -8.60 36.29
N VAL A 188 22.07 -8.06 35.73
CA VAL A 188 22.09 -6.86 34.88
C VAL A 188 22.37 -5.62 35.75
N PRO A 189 23.31 -4.73 35.37
CA PRO A 189 23.53 -3.49 36.09
C PRO A 189 22.33 -2.55 35.99
N SER A 190 22.12 -1.73 37.03
CA SER A 190 20.93 -0.89 37.21
C SER A 190 20.69 0.15 36.11
N HIS A 191 21.75 0.61 35.43
CA HIS A 191 21.67 1.59 34.36
C HIS A 191 21.27 1.00 32.99
N ARG A 192 21.24 -0.33 32.83
CA ARG A 192 20.93 -1.00 31.56
C ARG A 192 19.47 -1.39 31.47
N PHE A 193 18.63 -0.49 30.93
CA PHE A 193 17.19 -0.72 30.81
C PHE A 193 16.82 -1.64 29.65
N ASP A 194 17.69 -1.73 28.65
CA ASP A 194 17.59 -2.50 27.41
C ASP A 194 17.79 -4.01 27.57
N ILE A 195 18.31 -4.48 28.71
CA ILE A 195 18.66 -5.89 28.91
C ILE A 195 17.62 -6.62 29.77
N SER A 196 16.94 -7.58 29.15
CA SER A 196 15.83 -8.33 29.72
C SER A 196 15.87 -9.83 29.42
N ILE A 197 16.43 -10.21 28.25
CA ILE A 197 16.54 -11.59 27.78
C ILE A 197 17.99 -11.97 27.47
N LYS A 198 18.25 -13.25 27.21
CA LYS A 198 19.60 -13.75 26.94
C LYS A 198 20.16 -13.22 25.62
N GLU A 199 19.29 -12.97 24.64
CA GLU A 199 19.63 -12.40 23.34
C GLU A 199 20.17 -10.97 23.43
N ASP A 200 19.71 -10.17 24.42
CA ASP A 200 20.26 -8.84 24.68
C ASP A 200 21.73 -8.93 25.14
N ILE A 201 22.06 -9.98 25.91
CA ILE A 201 23.44 -10.27 26.30
C ILE A 201 24.24 -10.78 25.09
N TYR A 202 23.62 -11.53 24.18
CA TYR A 202 24.27 -11.96 22.94
C TYR A 202 24.64 -10.76 22.08
N GLU A 203 23.72 -9.80 21.92
CA GLU A 203 23.98 -8.54 21.22
C GLU A 203 25.21 -7.83 21.81
N GLU A 204 25.29 -7.67 23.13
CA GLU A 204 26.42 -7.01 23.79
C GLU A 204 27.76 -7.71 23.51
N VAL A 205 27.75 -9.04 23.54
CA VAL A 205 28.93 -9.86 23.23
C VAL A 205 29.32 -9.68 21.76
N LEU A 206 28.37 -9.77 20.84
CA LEU A 206 28.62 -9.70 19.39
C LEU A 206 29.02 -8.30 18.93
N ARG A 207 28.40 -7.26 19.50
CA ARG A 207 28.70 -5.85 19.23
C ARG A 207 30.15 -5.51 19.55
N VAL A 208 30.64 -5.94 20.71
CA VAL A 208 32.04 -5.69 21.12
C VAL A 208 33.01 -6.68 20.46
N TYR A 209 32.59 -7.91 20.18
CA TYR A 209 33.38 -8.85 19.40
C TYR A 209 33.68 -8.31 17.98
N GLY A 210 32.67 -7.66 17.39
CA GLY A 210 32.68 -7.05 16.07
C GLY A 210 31.88 -7.88 15.07
N PHE A 211 30.80 -7.30 14.52
CA PHE A 211 29.93 -7.97 13.55
C PHE A 211 30.70 -8.44 12.29
N ASP A 212 31.71 -7.69 11.85
CA ASP A 212 32.54 -8.05 10.68
C ASP A 212 33.35 -9.34 10.86
N LYS A 213 33.53 -9.80 12.10
CA LYS A 213 34.25 -11.05 12.40
C LYS A 213 33.34 -12.27 12.41
N LEU A 214 32.03 -12.09 12.25
CA LEU A 214 31.06 -13.17 12.21
C LEU A 214 30.99 -13.77 10.80
N PRO A 215 30.78 -15.08 10.68
CA PRO A 215 30.68 -15.73 9.38
C PRO A 215 29.37 -15.34 8.68
N ALA A 216 29.46 -14.98 7.41
CA ALA A 216 28.29 -14.80 6.55
C ALA A 216 27.82 -16.18 6.04
N ASN A 217 27.09 -16.91 6.89
CA ASN A 217 26.50 -18.18 6.49
C ASN A 217 25.18 -17.93 5.76
N LEU A 218 25.07 -18.36 4.51
CA LEU A 218 23.79 -18.36 3.81
C LEU A 218 22.86 -19.40 4.47
N PRO A 219 21.57 -19.08 4.68
CA PRO A 219 20.62 -20.08 5.13
C PRO A 219 20.56 -21.21 4.10
N LEU A 220 20.56 -22.45 4.58
CA LEU A 220 20.39 -23.60 3.71
C LEU A 220 19.00 -23.51 3.07
N ALA A 221 18.95 -23.36 1.75
CA ALA A 221 17.70 -23.33 1.02
C ALA A 221 17.05 -24.72 1.09
N GLY A 222 15.85 -24.79 1.67
CA GLY A 222 14.99 -25.97 1.51
C GLY A 222 14.49 -26.07 0.07
N PRO A 223 13.99 -27.24 -0.37
CA PRO A 223 13.37 -27.37 -1.69
C PRO A 223 12.20 -26.40 -1.81
N SER A 224 12.26 -25.47 -2.76
CA SER A 224 11.15 -24.58 -3.09
C SER A 224 10.49 -25.04 -4.38
N ASN A 225 9.17 -25.21 -4.36
CA ASN A 225 8.40 -25.26 -5.60
C ASN A 225 8.54 -23.89 -6.26
N LEU A 226 9.41 -23.78 -7.27
CA LEU A 226 9.44 -22.62 -8.16
C LEU A 226 8.05 -22.53 -8.80
N LYS A 227 7.18 -21.66 -8.27
CA LYS A 227 5.95 -21.29 -8.96
C LYS A 227 6.37 -20.62 -10.25
N THR A 228 6.45 -21.39 -11.32
CA THR A 228 6.74 -20.94 -12.69
C THR A 228 5.68 -19.99 -13.25
N SER A 229 4.61 -19.71 -12.51
CA SER A 229 3.65 -18.68 -12.89
C SER A 229 4.20 -17.30 -12.59
N THR A 230 4.83 -16.65 -13.58
CA THR A 230 4.97 -15.20 -13.60
C THR A 230 3.63 -14.56 -13.24
N SER A 231 3.63 -13.59 -12.31
CA SER A 231 2.43 -12.86 -11.91
C SER A 231 1.69 -12.32 -13.15
N TYR A 232 0.36 -12.38 -13.16
CA TYR A 232 -0.44 -11.76 -14.21
C TYR A 232 -0.14 -10.26 -14.35
N VAL A 233 0.22 -9.58 -13.26
CA VAL A 233 0.71 -8.18 -13.28
C VAL A 233 1.89 -8.05 -14.23
N GLN A 234 2.92 -8.88 -14.04
CA GLN A 234 4.14 -8.80 -14.86
C GLN A 234 3.85 -9.12 -16.31
N ARG A 235 3.04 -10.15 -16.58
CA ARG A 235 2.68 -10.55 -17.95
C ARG A 235 1.92 -9.45 -18.69
N VAL A 236 0.94 -8.83 -18.02
CA VAL A 236 0.15 -7.74 -18.57
C VAL A 236 1.01 -6.49 -18.78
N SER A 237 1.81 -6.12 -17.79
CA SER A 237 2.69 -4.95 -17.88
C SER A 237 3.70 -5.10 -19.02
N ASN A 238 4.34 -6.27 -19.14
CA ASN A 238 5.25 -6.56 -20.26
C ASN A 238 4.54 -6.51 -21.61
N PHE A 239 3.29 -6.99 -21.70
CA PHE A 239 2.50 -6.89 -22.92
C PHE A 239 2.21 -5.43 -23.29
N LEU A 240 1.76 -4.61 -22.33
CA LEU A 240 1.47 -3.20 -22.55
C LEU A 240 2.74 -2.43 -22.96
N ILE A 241 3.86 -2.65 -22.28
CA ILE A 241 5.17 -2.06 -22.63
C ILE A 241 5.57 -2.44 -24.05
N ALA A 242 5.45 -3.72 -24.43
CA ALA A 242 5.77 -4.17 -25.78
C ALA A 242 4.86 -3.55 -26.87
N ASN A 243 3.65 -3.11 -26.50
CA ASN A 243 2.72 -2.40 -27.38
C ASN A 243 2.83 -0.86 -27.29
N GLY A 244 3.92 -0.36 -26.69
CA GLY A 244 4.25 1.07 -26.66
C GLY A 244 3.55 1.87 -25.57
N TYR A 245 2.99 1.20 -24.55
CA TYR A 245 2.51 1.90 -23.36
C TYR A 245 3.66 2.27 -22.42
N GLN A 246 3.59 3.48 -21.87
CA GLN A 246 4.48 3.94 -20.82
C GLN A 246 3.82 3.76 -19.44
N GLU A 247 4.52 3.14 -18.50
CA GLU A 247 4.04 2.98 -17.13
C GLU A 247 4.15 4.29 -16.36
N LEU A 248 3.10 4.63 -15.62
CA LEU A 248 3.04 5.73 -14.67
C LEU A 248 2.85 5.19 -13.25
N MET A 249 3.37 5.92 -12.27
CA MET A 249 3.22 5.59 -10.84
C MET A 249 2.80 6.83 -10.07
N HIS A 250 1.63 6.78 -9.43
CA HIS A 250 1.09 7.90 -8.64
C HIS A 250 0.93 7.51 -7.17
N LEU A 251 0.96 8.52 -6.30
CA LEU A 251 0.53 8.33 -4.91
C LEU A 251 -0.97 7.97 -4.88
N PRO A 252 -1.41 7.16 -3.90
CA PRO A 252 -2.80 6.72 -3.81
C PRO A 252 -3.73 7.80 -3.22
N PHE A 253 -3.23 9.03 -3.02
CA PHE A 253 -3.96 10.12 -2.38
C PHE A 253 -4.59 11.03 -3.44
N VAL A 254 -5.86 11.39 -3.25
CA VAL A 254 -6.65 12.17 -4.20
C VAL A 254 -7.56 13.16 -3.49
N GLN A 255 -8.01 14.17 -4.24
CA GLN A 255 -8.92 15.17 -3.71
C GLN A 255 -10.35 14.65 -3.59
N LYS A 256 -11.08 15.22 -2.63
CA LYS A 256 -12.47 14.89 -2.32
C LYS A 256 -13.40 14.94 -3.54
N THR A 257 -13.16 15.87 -4.46
CA THR A 257 -13.97 16.05 -5.69
C THR A 257 -13.88 14.90 -6.69
N TYR A 258 -12.89 14.01 -6.54
CA TYR A 258 -12.60 12.94 -7.50
C TYR A 258 -12.96 11.55 -6.99
N VAL A 259 -13.67 11.48 -5.88
CA VAL A 259 -14.06 10.22 -5.26
C VAL A 259 -15.54 10.19 -4.95
N ASN A 260 -16.11 8.98 -4.88
CA ASN A 260 -17.47 8.83 -4.36
C ASN A 260 -17.44 8.80 -2.82
N GLU A 261 -17.71 9.94 -2.17
CA GLU A 261 -17.65 10.08 -0.71
C GLU A 261 -18.31 8.94 0.08
N ALA A 262 -19.43 8.40 -0.40
CA ALA A 262 -20.15 7.31 0.27
C ALA A 262 -19.37 5.97 0.31
N LYS A 263 -18.36 5.83 -0.55
CA LYS A 263 -17.59 4.59 -0.74
C LYS A 263 -16.08 4.77 -0.58
N SER A 264 -15.61 5.98 -0.26
CA SER A 264 -14.18 6.31 -0.21
C SER A 264 -13.65 6.40 1.22
N ILE A 265 -12.33 6.30 1.36
CA ILE A 265 -11.65 6.29 2.67
C ILE A 265 -10.92 7.63 2.85
N SER A 266 -11.23 8.36 3.90
CA SER A 266 -10.51 9.59 4.28
C SER A 266 -9.38 9.29 5.27
N LEU A 267 -8.32 10.10 5.20
CA LEU A 267 -7.20 10.06 6.13
C LEU A 267 -7.47 10.96 7.34
N THR A 268 -7.11 10.51 8.54
CA THR A 268 -7.21 11.32 9.77
C THR A 268 -6.08 12.34 9.89
N ASN A 269 -4.91 12.04 9.33
CA ASN A 269 -3.71 12.87 9.36
C ASN A 269 -3.07 12.95 7.95
N PRO A 270 -3.76 13.53 6.95
CA PRO A 270 -3.22 13.64 5.60
C PRO A 270 -1.96 14.51 5.56
N ILE A 271 -1.02 14.17 4.66
CA ILE A 271 0.17 14.99 4.41
C ILE A 271 -0.24 16.32 3.77
N ASN A 272 -1.20 16.28 2.85
CA ASN A 272 -1.81 17.43 2.21
C ASN A 272 -3.33 17.36 2.41
N ASN A 273 -3.94 18.41 2.97
CA ASN A 273 -5.38 18.46 3.23
C ASN A 273 -6.22 18.40 1.93
N GLU A 274 -5.68 18.87 0.81
CA GLU A 274 -6.35 18.76 -0.49
C GLU A 274 -6.48 17.31 -0.95
N GLU A 275 -5.50 16.46 -0.65
CA GLU A 275 -5.45 15.04 -1.05
C GLU A 275 -5.73 14.12 0.15
N SER A 276 -6.87 14.36 0.81
CA SER A 276 -7.24 13.70 2.07
C SER A 276 -7.95 12.35 1.89
N TYR A 277 -8.11 11.84 0.66
CA TYR A 277 -8.81 10.59 0.38
C TYR A 277 -7.91 9.58 -0.32
N LEU A 278 -8.13 8.29 -0.07
CA LEU A 278 -7.57 7.21 -0.88
C LEU A 278 -8.34 7.05 -2.19
N ARG A 279 -7.62 6.81 -3.28
CA ARG A 279 -8.18 6.67 -4.63
C ARG A 279 -9.09 5.44 -4.76
N ASP A 280 -10.22 5.63 -5.42
CA ASP A 280 -11.15 4.58 -5.83
C ASP A 280 -11.02 4.25 -7.35
N SER A 281 -10.18 4.97 -8.08
CA SER A 281 -9.81 4.71 -9.48
C SER A 281 -8.38 5.18 -9.79
N LEU A 282 -7.76 4.58 -10.82
CA LEU A 282 -6.44 5.01 -11.35
C LEU A 282 -6.56 6.14 -12.38
N PHE A 283 -7.74 6.39 -12.93
CA PHE A 283 -7.90 7.34 -14.03
C PHE A 283 -7.61 8.79 -13.64
N PHE A 284 -8.00 9.21 -12.44
CA PHE A 284 -7.84 10.61 -12.04
C PHE A 284 -6.39 11.08 -12.14
N SER A 285 -5.47 10.38 -11.47
CA SER A 285 -4.05 10.73 -11.49
C SER A 285 -3.46 10.66 -12.90
N MET A 286 -3.88 9.65 -13.67
CA MET A 286 -3.45 9.46 -15.06
C MET A 286 -3.90 10.60 -15.99
N ILE A 287 -5.15 11.04 -15.84
CA ILE A 287 -5.75 12.15 -16.59
C ILE A 287 -5.06 13.47 -16.22
N ASN A 288 -4.79 13.71 -14.93
CA ASN A 288 -4.05 14.90 -14.49
C ASN A 288 -2.62 14.93 -15.06
N SER A 289 -1.92 13.80 -15.01
CA SER A 289 -0.60 13.64 -15.63
C SER A 289 -0.66 13.87 -17.13
N LEU A 290 -1.67 13.32 -17.81
CA LEU A 290 -1.88 13.56 -19.23
C LEU A 290 -2.13 15.05 -19.54
N ALA A 291 -2.99 15.73 -18.76
CA ALA A 291 -3.28 17.15 -18.91
C ALA A 291 -2.01 18.01 -18.79
N LYS A 292 -1.18 17.74 -17.78
CA LYS A 292 0.10 18.43 -17.55
C LYS A 292 1.06 18.24 -18.73
N ASN A 293 1.13 17.03 -19.29
CA ASN A 293 1.99 16.74 -20.43
C ASN A 293 1.44 17.30 -21.75
N TYR A 294 0.12 17.30 -21.92
CA TYR A 294 -0.54 17.93 -23.06
C TYR A 294 -0.24 19.43 -23.14
N LYS A 295 -0.31 20.13 -21.98
CA LYS A 295 0.09 21.55 -21.85
C LYS A 295 1.56 21.79 -22.20
N LYS A 296 2.43 20.78 -22.06
CA LYS A 296 3.85 20.81 -22.47
C LYS A 296 4.11 20.39 -23.92
N GLY A 297 3.07 20.13 -24.71
CA GLY A 297 3.20 19.81 -26.13
C GLY A 297 3.03 18.32 -26.49
N LEU A 298 2.72 17.43 -25.55
CA LEU A 298 2.40 16.03 -25.87
C LEU A 298 1.13 15.96 -26.72
N ARG A 299 1.17 15.23 -27.84
CA ARG A 299 0.03 15.11 -28.79
C ARG A 299 -0.45 13.67 -29.01
N GLN A 300 0.29 12.70 -28.50
CA GLN A 300 -0.13 11.31 -28.46
C GLN A 300 0.51 10.63 -27.25
N ALA A 301 -0.21 9.68 -26.65
CA ALA A 301 0.34 8.83 -25.62
C ALA A 301 -0.45 7.54 -25.48
N LYS A 302 0.24 6.53 -24.99
CA LYS A 302 -0.33 5.34 -24.38
C LYS A 302 0.23 5.25 -22.97
N PHE A 303 -0.61 5.37 -21.95
CA PHE A 303 -0.21 5.29 -20.55
C PHE A 303 -0.93 4.14 -19.85
N PHE A 304 -0.26 3.53 -18.88
CA PHE A 304 -0.90 2.60 -17.96
C PHE A 304 -0.32 2.75 -16.56
N GLU A 305 -1.07 2.28 -15.57
CA GLU A 305 -0.63 2.21 -14.18
C GLU A 305 -1.12 0.90 -13.57
N VAL A 306 -0.26 0.29 -12.75
CA VAL A 306 -0.61 -0.81 -11.85
C VAL A 306 -0.79 -0.23 -10.46
N GLY A 307 -1.93 -0.50 -9.82
CA GLY A 307 -2.18 0.07 -8.50
C GLY A 307 -3.34 -0.55 -7.76
N LYS A 308 -3.38 -0.24 -6.46
CA LYS A 308 -4.52 -0.59 -5.61
C LYS A 308 -5.59 0.50 -5.67
N LEU A 309 -6.84 0.05 -5.67
CA LEU A 309 -8.05 0.84 -5.47
C LEU A 309 -8.60 0.55 -4.07
N PHE A 310 -9.10 1.59 -3.41
CA PHE A 310 -9.59 1.51 -2.04
C PHE A 310 -11.07 1.87 -1.98
N SER A 311 -11.86 1.06 -1.30
CA SER A 311 -13.28 1.35 -1.10
C SER A 311 -13.84 0.82 0.22
N ILE A 312 -14.99 1.36 0.62
CA ILE A 312 -15.78 0.88 1.74
C ILE A 312 -16.98 0.09 1.18
N GLN A 313 -17.08 -1.18 1.56
CA GLN A 313 -18.21 -2.05 1.22
C GLN A 313 -18.72 -2.72 2.49
N SER A 314 -20.01 -2.56 2.81
CA SER A 314 -20.65 -3.16 3.99
C SER A 314 -19.88 -2.89 5.31
N LYS A 315 -19.44 -1.64 5.51
CA LYS A 315 -18.62 -1.19 6.65
C LYS A 315 -17.24 -1.86 6.76
N LYS A 316 -16.76 -2.52 5.71
CA LYS A 316 -15.41 -3.09 5.63
C LYS A 316 -14.59 -2.38 4.56
N TYR A 317 -13.31 -2.20 4.84
CA TYR A 317 -12.34 -1.71 3.87
C TYR A 317 -12.01 -2.82 2.88
N LYS A 318 -11.94 -2.45 1.59
CA LYS A 318 -11.60 -3.35 0.50
C LYS A 318 -10.49 -2.73 -0.33
N GLU A 319 -9.48 -3.55 -0.62
CA GLU A 319 -8.40 -3.22 -1.54
C GLU A 319 -8.51 -4.10 -2.78
N GLU A 320 -8.42 -3.50 -3.97
CA GLU A 320 -8.41 -4.24 -5.23
C GLU A 320 -7.21 -3.85 -6.09
N GLU A 321 -6.43 -4.84 -6.54
CA GLU A 321 -5.33 -4.63 -7.48
C GLU A 321 -5.86 -4.53 -8.91
N CYS A 322 -5.64 -3.38 -9.54
CA CYS A 322 -6.11 -3.06 -10.88
C CYS A 322 -4.94 -2.60 -11.77
N ILE A 323 -5.12 -2.81 -13.07
CA ILE A 323 -4.31 -2.18 -14.12
C ILE A 323 -5.26 -1.33 -14.95
N SER A 324 -4.99 -0.04 -15.03
CA SER A 324 -5.75 0.84 -15.92
C SER A 324 -4.82 1.49 -16.91
N GLY A 325 -5.34 1.93 -18.03
CA GLY A 325 -4.57 2.71 -18.99
C GLY A 325 -5.43 3.57 -19.86
N ILE A 326 -4.81 4.58 -20.46
CA ILE A 326 -5.43 5.51 -21.39
C ILE A 326 -4.59 5.65 -22.65
N ILE A 327 -5.27 5.86 -23.78
CA ILE A 327 -4.65 6.26 -25.04
C ILE A 327 -5.32 7.53 -25.53
N PHE A 328 -4.54 8.40 -26.16
CA PHE A 328 -5.07 9.57 -26.87
C PHE A 328 -4.15 9.96 -28.02
N LYS A 329 -4.72 10.63 -29.02
CA LYS A 329 -3.98 11.17 -30.16
C LYS A 329 -4.70 12.35 -30.79
N CYS A 330 -4.00 13.44 -31.04
CA CYS A 330 -4.55 14.61 -31.74
C CYS A 330 -4.65 14.37 -33.25
N LYS A 331 -5.63 15.01 -33.92
CA LYS A 331 -5.92 14.83 -35.36
C LYS A 331 -4.79 15.25 -36.34
N LYS A 332 -3.79 16.01 -35.89
CA LYS A 332 -2.86 16.78 -36.76
C LYS A 332 -1.42 16.27 -36.81
N THR A 333 -1.13 15.01 -36.51
CA THR A 333 0.21 14.46 -36.77
C THR A 333 0.33 14.08 -38.24
N LYS A 334 0.90 14.98 -39.07
CA LYS A 334 1.34 14.62 -40.43
C LYS A 334 2.49 13.63 -40.28
N PHE A 335 2.23 12.38 -40.59
CA PHE A 335 3.24 11.33 -40.70
C PHE A 335 3.33 10.88 -42.15
N TRP A 336 4.49 10.38 -42.56
CA TRP A 336 4.74 9.96 -43.95
C TRP A 336 3.99 8.65 -44.32
N MET A 337 3.48 7.92 -43.31
CA MET A 337 2.58 6.77 -43.45
C MET A 337 1.23 7.04 -42.78
N THR A 338 0.22 6.27 -43.17
CA THR A 338 -1.06 6.20 -42.46
C THR A 338 -0.83 5.65 -41.06
N GLU A 339 -1.00 6.48 -40.03
CA GLU A 339 -0.95 6.02 -38.65
C GLU A 339 -2.35 5.53 -38.19
N PRO A 340 -2.42 4.58 -37.24
CA PRO A 340 -3.69 4.15 -36.68
C PRO A 340 -4.39 5.31 -35.94
N ASN A 341 -5.71 5.31 -36.02
CA ASN A 341 -6.58 6.15 -35.21
C ASN A 341 -6.75 5.53 -33.82
N PHE A 342 -6.59 6.32 -32.76
CA PHE A 342 -6.77 5.83 -31.39
C PHE A 342 -8.24 5.99 -30.99
N ASP A 343 -9.07 5.08 -31.49
CA ASP A 343 -10.48 5.00 -31.15
C ASP A 343 -10.80 3.82 -30.21
N PHE A 344 -12.10 3.63 -29.94
CA PHE A 344 -12.59 2.54 -29.12
C PHE A 344 -12.15 1.15 -29.65
N PHE A 345 -12.15 0.96 -30.97
CA PHE A 345 -11.82 -0.33 -31.58
C PHE A 345 -10.31 -0.60 -31.52
N TYR A 346 -9.48 0.43 -31.61
CA TYR A 346 -8.05 0.33 -31.36
C TYR A 346 -7.76 -0.17 -29.94
N MET A 347 -8.36 0.46 -28.92
CA MET A 347 -8.21 -0.01 -27.53
C MET A 347 -8.77 -1.42 -27.36
N LYS A 348 -9.93 -1.73 -27.96
CA LYS A 348 -10.50 -3.08 -27.91
C LYS A 348 -9.54 -4.11 -28.48
N GLN A 349 -8.90 -3.84 -29.61
CA GLN A 349 -7.93 -4.72 -30.23
C GLN A 349 -6.73 -4.99 -29.30
N GLU A 350 -6.14 -3.95 -28.73
CA GLU A 350 -4.98 -4.06 -27.83
C GLU A 350 -5.33 -4.91 -26.59
N ILE A 351 -6.47 -4.65 -25.97
CA ILE A 351 -6.90 -5.34 -24.75
C ILE A 351 -7.34 -6.78 -25.02
N PHE A 352 -8.04 -7.06 -26.12
CA PHE A 352 -8.36 -8.45 -26.49
C PHE A 352 -7.10 -9.22 -26.94
N GLY A 353 -6.13 -8.54 -27.56
CA GLY A 353 -4.79 -9.07 -27.82
C GLY A 353 -4.06 -9.44 -26.53
N MET A 354 -4.15 -8.60 -25.50
CA MET A 354 -3.62 -8.88 -24.17
C MET A 354 -4.29 -10.13 -23.56
N LEU A 355 -5.62 -10.24 -23.62
CA LEU A 355 -6.35 -11.41 -23.10
C LEU A 355 -5.95 -12.70 -23.84
N ASN A 356 -5.76 -12.63 -25.16
CA ASN A 356 -5.26 -13.74 -25.97
C ASN A 356 -3.82 -14.13 -25.59
N PHE A 357 -2.94 -13.14 -25.37
CA PHE A 357 -1.59 -13.38 -24.83
C PHE A 357 -1.63 -14.07 -23.46
N LEU A 358 -2.64 -13.77 -22.63
CA LEU A 358 -2.87 -14.46 -21.37
C LEU A 358 -3.40 -15.89 -21.52
N GLY A 359 -3.86 -16.27 -22.72
CA GLY A 359 -4.35 -17.60 -23.08
C GLY A 359 -5.87 -17.73 -23.12
N PHE A 360 -6.59 -16.61 -23.24
CA PHE A 360 -8.04 -16.57 -23.31
C PHE A 360 -8.52 -16.19 -24.71
N ASP A 361 -9.58 -16.85 -25.16
CA ASP A 361 -10.19 -16.63 -26.46
C ASP A 361 -11.47 -15.81 -26.29
N ASP A 362 -11.97 -15.19 -27.38
CA ASP A 362 -13.23 -14.42 -27.36
C ASP A 362 -14.41 -15.23 -26.80
N GLU A 363 -14.36 -16.56 -26.93
CA GLU A 363 -15.38 -17.48 -26.43
C GLU A 363 -15.42 -17.62 -24.91
N ASP A 364 -14.35 -17.26 -24.20
CA ASP A 364 -14.33 -17.31 -22.74
C ASP A 364 -15.12 -16.15 -22.11
N PHE A 365 -15.43 -15.13 -22.92
CA PHE A 365 -15.96 -13.87 -22.44
C PHE A 365 -17.43 -13.66 -22.83
N SER A 366 -18.10 -12.86 -22.02
CA SER A 366 -19.33 -12.17 -22.37
C SER A 366 -19.10 -10.69 -22.16
N TYR A 367 -19.51 -9.87 -23.13
CA TYR A 367 -19.37 -8.42 -23.03
C TYR A 367 -20.65 -7.72 -23.43
N GLU A 368 -20.92 -6.61 -22.77
CA GLU A 368 -22.16 -5.84 -22.90
C GLU A 368 -21.83 -4.35 -23.01
N ARG A 369 -22.61 -3.65 -23.83
CA ARG A 369 -22.54 -2.18 -23.89
C ARG A 369 -23.00 -1.67 -22.54
N GLU A 370 -22.14 -0.89 -21.90
CA GLU A 370 -22.44 -0.27 -20.62
C GLU A 370 -22.58 1.23 -20.82
N ASN A 371 -23.64 1.81 -20.26
CA ASN A 371 -23.93 3.22 -20.42
C ASN A 371 -23.34 4.09 -19.30
N LYS A 372 -22.82 3.47 -18.21
CA LYS A 372 -22.07 4.10 -17.10
C LYS A 372 -21.49 3.01 -16.16
N VAL A 373 -20.30 2.52 -16.50
CA VAL A 373 -19.54 1.53 -15.70
C VAL A 373 -19.06 2.12 -14.36
N ASN A 374 -18.45 3.30 -14.43
CA ASN A 374 -17.78 4.00 -13.35
C ASN A 374 -17.93 5.51 -13.56
N MET A 375 -17.41 6.31 -12.62
CA MET A 375 -17.51 7.76 -12.65
C MET A 375 -16.84 8.39 -13.90
N PHE A 376 -15.94 7.66 -14.58
CA PHE A 376 -15.07 8.18 -15.65
C PHE A 376 -15.51 7.80 -17.08
N PHE A 377 -16.24 6.71 -17.31
CA PHE A 377 -16.62 6.28 -18.65
C PHE A 377 -17.94 6.89 -19.13
N GLY A 378 -17.99 7.34 -20.40
CA GLY A 378 -19.19 7.83 -21.06
C GLY A 378 -20.09 6.73 -21.66
N LYS A 379 -21.01 7.12 -22.55
CA LYS A 379 -22.01 6.22 -23.21
C LYS A 379 -21.41 5.15 -24.17
N ASN A 380 -20.11 5.25 -24.46
CA ASN A 380 -19.40 4.35 -25.36
C ASN A 380 -18.40 3.51 -24.56
N SER A 381 -18.94 2.65 -23.71
CA SER A 381 -18.14 1.74 -22.88
C SER A 381 -18.65 0.30 -22.97
N LEU A 382 -17.73 -0.63 -22.70
CA LEU A 382 -17.90 -2.06 -22.77
C LEU A 382 -17.46 -2.66 -21.45
N SER A 383 -18.34 -3.43 -20.83
CA SER A 383 -18.00 -4.29 -19.70
C SER A 383 -17.70 -5.70 -20.22
N VAL A 384 -16.65 -6.33 -19.69
CA VAL A 384 -16.23 -7.68 -20.05
C VAL A 384 -16.25 -8.55 -18.81
N ARG A 385 -17.00 -9.65 -18.91
CA ARG A 385 -17.19 -10.67 -17.89
C ARG A 385 -16.67 -12.00 -18.42
N LEU A 386 -16.32 -12.89 -17.52
CA LEU A 386 -16.18 -14.30 -17.84
C LEU A 386 -17.57 -14.92 -17.89
N ARG A 387 -17.84 -15.84 -18.83
CA ARG A 387 -19.21 -16.40 -19.00
C ARG A 387 -19.80 -17.01 -17.72
N ASN A 388 -18.96 -17.50 -16.81
CA ASN A 388 -19.37 -18.11 -15.55
C ASN A 388 -19.38 -17.13 -14.36
N GLN A 389 -19.20 -15.83 -14.59
CA GLN A 389 -19.15 -14.81 -13.54
C GLN A 389 -20.13 -13.67 -13.84
N LYS A 390 -20.73 -13.15 -12.76
CA LYS A 390 -21.64 -12.00 -12.85
C LYS A 390 -20.88 -10.68 -12.90
N ASP A 391 -19.76 -10.59 -12.18
CA ASP A 391 -19.02 -9.33 -12.05
C ASP A 391 -18.04 -9.15 -13.22
N PRO A 392 -18.05 -7.99 -13.88
CA PRO A 392 -17.05 -7.67 -14.88
C PRO A 392 -15.68 -7.47 -14.23
N PHE A 393 -14.65 -7.97 -14.91
CA PHE A 393 -13.25 -7.84 -14.52
C PHE A 393 -12.52 -6.79 -15.36
N LEU A 394 -13.09 -6.42 -16.51
CA LEU A 394 -12.48 -5.49 -17.44
C LEU A 394 -13.53 -4.53 -17.97
N TYR A 395 -13.14 -3.28 -18.10
CA TYR A 395 -13.92 -2.23 -18.73
C TYR A 395 -13.06 -1.52 -19.76
N ILE A 396 -13.66 -1.15 -20.88
CA ILE A 396 -13.02 -0.40 -21.97
C ILE A 396 -14.01 0.67 -22.42
N GLY A 397 -13.58 1.91 -22.64
CA GLY A 397 -14.49 2.93 -23.15
C GLY A 397 -13.89 4.31 -23.32
N VAL A 398 -14.67 5.19 -23.91
CA VAL A 398 -14.36 6.62 -23.97
C VAL A 398 -14.46 7.22 -22.56
N ILE A 399 -13.41 7.88 -22.10
CA ILE A 399 -13.43 8.68 -20.88
C ILE A 399 -14.33 9.90 -21.11
N ASP A 400 -15.28 10.11 -20.20
CA ASP A 400 -16.26 11.20 -20.27
C ASP A 400 -15.55 12.54 -20.47
N HIS A 401 -16.05 13.31 -21.44
CA HIS A 401 -15.51 14.62 -21.78
C HIS A 401 -15.40 15.53 -20.57
N LEU A 402 -16.24 15.38 -19.54
CA LEU A 402 -16.14 16.13 -18.28
C LEU A 402 -14.73 16.12 -17.68
N TYR A 403 -13.98 15.02 -17.81
CA TYR A 403 -12.61 14.91 -17.28
C TYR A 403 -11.53 15.28 -18.28
N THR A 404 -11.86 15.35 -19.58
CA THR A 404 -10.87 15.47 -20.66
C THR A 404 -10.98 16.76 -21.46
N LYS A 405 -11.90 17.68 -21.10
CA LYS A 405 -12.11 18.96 -21.80
C LYS A 405 -10.83 19.78 -22.00
N GLU A 406 -9.91 19.74 -21.03
CA GLU A 406 -8.65 20.50 -21.09
C GLU A 406 -7.51 19.77 -21.83
N ILE A 407 -7.73 18.53 -22.24
CA ILE A 407 -6.66 17.57 -22.56
C ILE A 407 -6.61 17.24 -24.04
N SER A 408 -7.73 17.23 -24.75
CA SER A 408 -7.72 16.89 -26.18
C SER A 408 -8.98 17.35 -26.91
N GLU A 409 -8.82 17.68 -28.20
CA GLU A 409 -9.93 17.83 -29.16
C GLU A 409 -10.53 16.47 -29.58
N THR A 410 -9.86 15.37 -29.24
CA THR A 410 -10.25 13.99 -29.55
C THR A 410 -10.57 13.20 -28.29
N ASP A 411 -11.29 12.10 -28.46
CA ASP A 411 -11.64 11.19 -27.38
C ASP A 411 -10.38 10.59 -26.74
N VAL A 412 -10.37 10.54 -25.41
CA VAL A 412 -9.41 9.74 -24.64
C VAL A 412 -10.07 8.40 -24.35
N ILE A 413 -9.43 7.30 -24.75
CA ILE A 413 -9.97 5.96 -24.56
C ILE A 413 -9.25 5.31 -23.39
N GLY A 414 -9.99 4.74 -22.45
CA GLY A 414 -9.45 4.10 -21.25
C GLY A 414 -9.83 2.63 -21.14
N PHE A 415 -9.06 1.89 -20.35
CA PHE A 415 -9.43 0.58 -19.86
C PHE A 415 -9.13 0.46 -18.35
N GLU A 416 -9.91 -0.37 -17.66
CA GLU A 416 -9.69 -0.73 -16.26
C GLU A 416 -9.82 -2.24 -16.11
N PHE A 417 -8.74 -2.90 -15.69
CA PHE A 417 -8.61 -4.33 -15.58
C PHE A 417 -8.37 -4.74 -14.12
N ASN A 418 -9.39 -5.29 -13.48
CA ASN A 418 -9.34 -5.79 -12.11
C ASN A 418 -8.72 -7.19 -12.09
N LEU A 419 -7.45 -7.25 -11.69
CA LEU A 419 -6.68 -8.49 -11.69
C LEU A 419 -7.20 -9.50 -10.66
N MET A 420 -7.77 -9.06 -9.55
CA MET A 420 -8.26 -9.99 -8.53
C MET A 420 -9.48 -10.77 -9.03
N LYS A 421 -10.41 -10.09 -9.72
CA LYS A 421 -11.56 -10.74 -10.36
C LYS A 421 -11.08 -11.73 -11.44
N PHE A 422 -10.05 -11.36 -12.20
CA PHE A 422 -9.47 -12.20 -13.25
C PHE A 422 -8.66 -13.41 -12.74
N LYS A 423 -7.87 -13.26 -11.65
CA LYS A 423 -6.96 -14.28 -11.08
C LYS A 423 -7.66 -15.57 -10.64
N SER A 424 -8.99 -15.56 -10.52
CA SER A 424 -9.79 -16.73 -10.16
C SER A 424 -9.73 -17.88 -11.19
N ILE A 425 -9.06 -17.71 -12.34
CA ILE A 425 -9.05 -18.68 -13.42
C ILE A 425 -7.63 -19.06 -13.88
N GLN A 426 -7.35 -20.37 -13.85
CA GLN A 426 -6.24 -20.99 -14.58
C GLN A 426 -6.82 -21.83 -15.71
N LYS A 427 -6.79 -21.33 -16.95
CA LYS A 427 -7.16 -22.13 -18.12
C LYS A 427 -5.96 -22.99 -18.52
N LYS A 428 -6.11 -24.32 -18.42
CA LYS A 428 -5.17 -25.24 -19.08
C LYS A 428 -5.42 -25.14 -20.58
N LYS A 429 -4.42 -24.71 -21.36
CA LYS A 429 -4.52 -24.74 -22.82
C LYS A 429 -4.77 -26.19 -23.26
N LYS A 430 -5.90 -26.44 -23.92
CA LYS A 430 -6.15 -27.73 -24.57
C LYS A 430 -5.34 -27.75 -25.86
N ILE A 431 -4.43 -28.70 -25.99
CA ILE A 431 -3.70 -28.93 -27.23
C ILE A 431 -4.63 -29.72 -28.15
N SER A 432 -4.86 -29.22 -29.36
CA SER A 432 -5.61 -29.91 -30.41
C SER A 432 -4.71 -30.10 -31.64
N LEU A 433 -4.84 -31.24 -32.30
CA LEU A 433 -4.12 -31.51 -33.54
C LEU A 433 -4.75 -30.67 -34.68
N PRO A 434 -3.93 -29.97 -35.50
CA PRO A 434 -4.42 -29.30 -36.69
C PRO A 434 -4.96 -30.32 -37.71
N SER A 435 -5.97 -29.94 -38.48
CA SER A 435 -6.43 -30.78 -39.60
C SER A 435 -5.41 -30.75 -40.73
N VAL A 436 -5.15 -31.92 -41.32
CA VAL A 436 -4.31 -32.08 -42.52
C VAL A 436 -5.06 -31.78 -43.83
N PHE A 437 -6.39 -31.65 -43.77
CA PHE A 437 -7.24 -31.40 -44.94
C PHE A 437 -7.37 -29.90 -45.24
N PRO A 438 -7.54 -29.48 -46.50
CA PRO A 438 -7.70 -28.07 -46.85
C PRO A 438 -8.97 -27.47 -46.23
N PHE A 439 -8.97 -26.15 -46.03
CA PHE A 439 -10.17 -25.39 -45.69
C PHE A 439 -10.78 -24.76 -46.94
N ALA A 440 -12.10 -24.52 -46.91
CA ALA A 440 -12.83 -23.76 -47.91
C ALA A 440 -13.32 -22.45 -47.31
N GLU A 441 -13.38 -21.40 -48.13
CA GLU A 441 -13.93 -20.10 -47.73
C GLU A 441 -15.24 -19.82 -48.49
N ARG A 442 -16.20 -19.24 -47.78
CA ARG A 442 -17.47 -18.75 -48.34
C ARG A 442 -17.79 -17.39 -47.73
N ASP A 443 -17.88 -16.38 -48.58
CA ASP A 443 -18.24 -15.02 -48.18
C ASP A 443 -19.73 -14.81 -48.44
N LEU A 444 -20.47 -14.39 -47.42
CA LEU A 444 -21.90 -14.10 -47.53
C LEU A 444 -22.15 -12.62 -47.24
N ASN A 445 -22.76 -11.93 -48.20
CA ASN A 445 -23.27 -10.57 -48.03
C ASN A 445 -24.67 -10.63 -47.44
N LEU A 446 -24.82 -10.13 -46.21
CA LEU A 446 -26.05 -10.23 -45.44
C LEU A 446 -26.65 -8.85 -45.20
N LEU A 447 -27.94 -8.71 -45.48
CA LEU A 447 -28.71 -7.53 -45.11
C LEU A 447 -29.23 -7.71 -43.67
N VAL A 448 -28.76 -6.86 -42.77
CA VAL A 448 -28.95 -6.99 -41.32
C VAL A 448 -29.62 -5.73 -40.77
N PRO A 449 -30.59 -5.85 -39.83
CA PRO A 449 -31.14 -4.67 -39.15
C PRO A 449 -30.05 -3.85 -38.44
N LYS A 450 -30.11 -2.52 -38.54
CA LYS A 450 -29.06 -1.62 -38.04
C LYS A 450 -28.78 -1.78 -36.55
N ASP A 451 -29.84 -1.92 -35.77
CA ASP A 451 -29.78 -2.06 -34.30
C ASP A 451 -29.41 -3.48 -33.83
N LEU A 452 -29.40 -4.48 -34.73
CA LEU A 452 -29.04 -5.85 -34.36
C LEU A 452 -27.53 -5.94 -34.08
N PRO A 453 -27.12 -6.30 -32.84
CA PRO A 453 -25.71 -6.49 -32.51
C PRO A 453 -25.14 -7.72 -33.21
N PHE A 454 -23.91 -7.60 -33.75
CA PHE A 454 -23.23 -8.73 -34.36
C PHE A 454 -22.99 -9.90 -33.38
N LYS A 455 -22.91 -9.62 -32.08
CA LYS A 455 -22.80 -10.64 -31.02
C LYS A 455 -23.95 -11.65 -31.08
N ASP A 456 -25.17 -11.20 -31.36
CA ASP A 456 -26.35 -12.06 -31.39
C ASP A 456 -26.36 -12.96 -32.63
N ILE A 457 -25.91 -12.41 -33.76
CA ILE A 457 -25.66 -13.15 -35.01
C ILE A 457 -24.60 -14.22 -34.77
N SER A 458 -23.46 -13.84 -34.19
CA SER A 458 -22.35 -14.73 -33.84
C SER A 458 -22.79 -15.87 -32.93
N HIS A 459 -23.55 -15.58 -31.87
CA HIS A 459 -24.09 -16.60 -30.97
C HIS A 459 -25.05 -17.56 -31.68
N ALA A 460 -25.91 -17.06 -32.56
CA ALA A 460 -26.80 -17.93 -33.33
C ALA A 460 -26.01 -18.86 -34.25
N ILE A 461 -25.04 -18.35 -35.01
CA ILE A 461 -24.18 -19.17 -35.88
C ILE A 461 -23.46 -20.24 -35.07
N LYS A 462 -22.85 -19.89 -33.93
CA LYS A 462 -22.16 -20.84 -33.04
C LYS A 462 -23.10 -21.91 -32.46
N SER A 463 -24.37 -21.57 -32.22
CA SER A 463 -25.36 -22.51 -31.69
C SER A 463 -25.72 -23.65 -32.64
N LEU A 464 -25.44 -23.51 -33.94
CA LEU A 464 -25.63 -24.61 -34.91
C LEU A 464 -24.68 -25.79 -34.65
N ASN A 465 -23.53 -25.54 -34.03
CA ASN A 465 -22.50 -26.54 -33.72
C ASN A 465 -22.18 -27.44 -34.93
N THR A 466 -22.07 -26.85 -36.13
CA THR A 466 -21.82 -27.62 -37.35
C THR A 466 -20.39 -28.18 -37.34
N PRO A 467 -20.18 -29.44 -37.74
CA PRO A 467 -18.88 -30.10 -37.63
C PRO A 467 -17.80 -29.49 -38.55
N PHE A 468 -18.22 -28.74 -39.57
CA PHE A 468 -17.34 -28.16 -40.58
C PHE A 468 -17.02 -26.69 -40.34
N LEU A 469 -17.79 -25.96 -39.54
CA LEU A 469 -17.51 -24.54 -39.30
C LEU A 469 -16.32 -24.38 -38.37
N LYS A 470 -15.17 -23.96 -38.93
CA LYS A 470 -13.94 -23.73 -38.17
C LYS A 470 -13.91 -22.36 -37.52
N ARG A 471 -14.21 -21.32 -38.29
CA ARG A 471 -14.29 -19.92 -37.82
C ARG A 471 -15.12 -19.09 -38.80
N PHE A 472 -15.55 -17.93 -38.35
CA PHE A 472 -16.13 -16.91 -39.21
C PHE A 472 -15.72 -15.52 -38.73
N GLU A 473 -15.59 -14.58 -39.65
CA GLU A 473 -15.15 -13.21 -39.37
C GLU A 473 -15.89 -12.21 -40.25
N VAL A 474 -16.15 -11.02 -39.70
CA VAL A 474 -16.67 -9.90 -40.49
C VAL A 474 -15.51 -9.32 -41.27
N ILE A 475 -15.63 -9.32 -42.60
CA ILE A 475 -14.60 -8.76 -43.49
C ILE A 475 -15.00 -7.41 -44.05
N ASP A 476 -16.30 -7.09 -44.07
CA ASP A 476 -16.80 -5.79 -44.50
C ASP A 476 -18.10 -5.39 -43.79
N LEU A 477 -18.28 -4.09 -43.59
CA LEU A 477 -19.47 -3.45 -43.04
C LEU A 477 -19.76 -2.22 -43.90
N PHE A 478 -20.89 -2.24 -44.59
CA PHE A 478 -21.31 -1.18 -45.50
C PHE A 478 -22.66 -0.60 -45.07
N GLU A 479 -22.71 0.71 -44.89
CA GLU A 479 -23.92 1.49 -44.61
C GLU A 479 -24.10 2.53 -45.73
N ASP A 480 -25.25 2.52 -46.41
CA ASP A 480 -25.57 3.40 -47.53
C ASP A 480 -27.07 3.70 -47.50
N GLU A 481 -27.47 4.88 -47.97
CA GLU A 481 -28.87 5.28 -48.07
C GLU A 481 -29.69 4.31 -48.94
N ASN A 482 -29.06 3.72 -49.96
CA ASN A 482 -29.67 2.74 -50.87
C ASN A 482 -30.03 1.40 -50.21
N LEU A 483 -29.52 1.10 -49.00
CA LEU A 483 -29.87 -0.10 -48.23
C LEU A 483 -31.15 0.07 -47.40
N GLY A 484 -31.73 1.28 -47.39
CA GLY A 484 -32.83 1.68 -46.53
C GLY A 484 -32.36 2.05 -45.13
N SER A 485 -33.02 3.02 -44.51
CA SER A 485 -32.62 3.61 -43.22
C SER A 485 -32.57 2.64 -42.03
N LYS A 486 -33.10 1.42 -42.19
CA LYS A 486 -33.20 0.40 -41.14
C LYS A 486 -32.19 -0.73 -41.25
N ASN A 487 -31.43 -0.83 -42.35
CA ASN A 487 -30.54 -1.95 -42.61
C ASN A 487 -29.08 -1.51 -42.80
N LYS A 488 -28.18 -2.47 -42.58
CA LYS A 488 -26.75 -2.42 -42.90
C LYS A 488 -26.36 -3.70 -43.63
N SER A 489 -25.36 -3.62 -44.49
CA SER A 489 -24.79 -4.77 -45.18
C SER A 489 -23.56 -5.25 -44.42
N ILE A 490 -23.54 -6.52 -44.02
CA ILE A 490 -22.38 -7.16 -43.38
C ILE A 490 -21.91 -8.31 -44.25
N THR A 491 -20.63 -8.32 -44.59
CA THR A 491 -20.01 -9.46 -45.27
C THR A 491 -19.30 -10.32 -44.23
N ILE A 492 -19.76 -11.57 -44.11
CA ILE A 492 -19.18 -12.56 -43.20
C ILE A 492 -18.47 -13.62 -44.03
N ARG A 493 -17.17 -13.81 -43.76
CA ARG A 493 -16.39 -14.94 -44.27
C ARG A 493 -16.57 -16.13 -43.36
N PHE A 494 -16.97 -17.26 -43.91
CA PHE A 494 -17.04 -18.54 -43.24
C PHE A 494 -15.89 -19.43 -43.71
N VAL A 495 -15.10 -19.92 -42.76
CA VAL A 495 -14.03 -20.89 -43.01
C VAL A 495 -14.52 -22.27 -42.59
N LEU A 496 -14.64 -23.15 -43.58
CA LEU A 496 -15.15 -24.51 -43.42
C LEU A 496 -13.99 -25.51 -43.55
N GLN A 497 -13.85 -26.43 -42.60
CA GLN A 497 -12.82 -27.45 -42.61
C GLN A 497 -13.26 -28.71 -41.85
N SER A 498 -13.04 -29.88 -42.44
CA SER A 498 -13.20 -31.16 -41.74
C SER A 498 -11.86 -31.66 -41.16
N LYS A 499 -11.93 -32.42 -40.07
CA LYS A 499 -10.77 -33.10 -39.47
C LYS A 499 -10.48 -34.48 -40.06
N GLN A 500 -11.40 -35.00 -40.88
CA GLN A 500 -11.39 -36.39 -41.33
C GLN A 500 -11.30 -36.56 -42.86
N LYS A 501 -11.71 -35.55 -43.62
CA LYS A 501 -11.72 -35.59 -45.09
C LYS A 501 -11.67 -34.19 -45.71
N SER A 502 -11.38 -34.11 -47.00
CA SER A 502 -11.65 -32.92 -47.81
C SER A 502 -13.16 -32.74 -47.97
N LEU A 503 -13.64 -31.51 -47.88
CA LEU A 503 -15.06 -31.19 -48.04
C LEU A 503 -15.43 -31.15 -49.53
N THR A 504 -16.59 -31.69 -49.88
CA THR A 504 -17.17 -31.53 -51.22
C THR A 504 -17.97 -30.22 -51.32
N ASP A 505 -18.21 -29.73 -52.54
CA ASP A 505 -19.03 -28.52 -52.74
C ASP A 505 -20.47 -28.69 -52.21
N GLU A 506 -21.03 -29.90 -52.29
CA GLU A 506 -22.34 -30.21 -51.73
C GLU A 506 -22.37 -30.02 -50.20
N GLU A 507 -21.36 -30.50 -49.49
CA GLU A 507 -21.25 -30.34 -48.03
C GLU A 507 -21.08 -28.88 -47.61
N ILE A 508 -20.30 -28.13 -48.40
CA ILE A 508 -20.11 -26.70 -48.20
C ILE A 508 -21.44 -25.95 -48.40
N ASN A 509 -22.15 -26.23 -49.49
CA ASN A 509 -23.42 -25.58 -49.82
C ASN A 509 -24.51 -25.92 -48.80
N GLN A 510 -24.59 -27.17 -48.34
CA GLN A 510 -25.51 -27.59 -47.28
C GLN A 510 -25.23 -26.84 -45.97
N THR A 511 -23.96 -26.74 -45.56
CA THR A 511 -23.58 -26.02 -44.34
C THR A 511 -23.93 -24.53 -44.44
N THR A 512 -23.70 -23.93 -45.60
CA THR A 512 -24.01 -22.53 -45.89
C THR A 512 -25.52 -22.29 -45.86
N ALA A 513 -26.30 -23.17 -46.48
CA ALA A 513 -27.77 -23.10 -46.49
C ALA A 513 -28.36 -23.22 -45.07
N LEU A 514 -27.79 -24.08 -44.21
CA LEU A 514 -28.19 -24.19 -42.81
C LEU A 514 -27.97 -22.88 -42.04
N ILE A 515 -26.81 -22.25 -42.23
CA ILE A 515 -26.48 -20.97 -41.61
C ILE A 515 -27.47 -19.89 -42.06
N LEU A 516 -27.71 -19.77 -43.37
CA LEU A 516 -28.65 -18.79 -43.94
C LEU A 516 -30.08 -19.02 -43.46
N THR A 517 -30.52 -20.28 -43.39
CA THR A 517 -31.87 -20.63 -42.92
C THR A 517 -32.07 -20.20 -41.46
N LEU A 518 -31.07 -20.45 -40.60
CA LEU A 518 -31.12 -20.00 -39.20
C LEU A 518 -31.19 -18.47 -39.11
N LEU A 519 -30.32 -17.77 -39.83
CA LEU A 519 -30.27 -16.30 -39.78
C LEU A 519 -31.57 -15.67 -40.29
N LYS A 520 -32.17 -16.25 -41.33
CA LYS A 520 -33.47 -15.84 -41.86
C LYS A 520 -34.60 -16.07 -40.86
N GLN A 521 -34.66 -17.25 -40.23
CA GLN A 521 -35.72 -17.59 -39.28
C GLN A 521 -35.62 -16.77 -37.98
N LYS A 522 -34.41 -16.56 -37.46
CA LYS A 522 -34.22 -15.94 -36.14
C LYS A 522 -34.18 -14.42 -36.16
N PHE A 523 -33.67 -13.83 -37.25
CA PHE A 523 -33.40 -12.39 -37.31
C PHE A 523 -33.93 -11.71 -38.58
N SER A 524 -34.65 -12.45 -39.43
CA SER A 524 -35.12 -11.93 -40.73
C SER A 524 -33.99 -11.39 -41.61
N ILE A 525 -32.79 -11.94 -41.46
CA ILE A 525 -31.62 -11.59 -42.28
C ILE A 525 -31.76 -12.26 -43.64
N ALA A 526 -31.52 -11.49 -44.71
CA ALA A 526 -31.55 -11.97 -46.08
C ALA A 526 -30.17 -11.87 -46.74
N LEU A 527 -29.94 -12.67 -47.77
CA LEU A 527 -28.78 -12.53 -48.64
C LEU A 527 -28.98 -11.25 -49.46
N LYS A 528 -27.95 -10.40 -49.54
CA LYS A 528 -27.94 -9.26 -50.46
C LYS A 528 -27.52 -9.80 -51.83
N GLU A 529 -28.42 -9.68 -52.81
CA GLU A 529 -28.14 -9.99 -54.22
C GLU A 529 -27.02 -9.11 -54.79
#